data_AF-A0A6L9E8N8-F1
#
_entry.id   AF-A0A6L9E8N8-F1
#
_cell.length_a   1.000
_cell.length_b   1.000
_cell.length_c   1.000
_cell.angle_alpha   90.00
_cell.angle_beta   90.00
_cell.angle_gamma   90.00
#
_symmetry.space_group_name_H-M   'P 1'
#
loop_
_entity.id
_entity.type
_entity.pdbx_description
1 polymer ?
#
loop_
_entity_poly.entity_id
_entity_poly.type
_entity_poly.pdbx_seq_one_letter_code
_entity_poly.pdbx_strand_id
1 'polypeptide(L)'
;MAILAIIFASNCSRIPENNDPVIGIWSRVETQNISDAGKQTIREEWIFNDAYLGRYHRYNGSGLEIKTDFGWEQVDGIYTIKYPGLDIPNHYVSMEETAEGVMLQERDGNVLAHRE
;
A
#
# COMPACT_ATOMS: atom_id res chain seq x y z
N MET A 1 -47.72 -17.41 34.33
CA MET A 1 -46.96 -16.39 33.59
C MET A 1 -45.64 -17.03 33.16
N ALA A 2 -45.36 -17.11 31.86
CA ALA A 2 -44.13 -17.70 31.34
C ALA A 2 -43.39 -16.62 30.55
N ILE A 3 -42.19 -16.26 30.99
CA ILE A 3 -41.31 -15.31 30.29
C ILE A 3 -40.21 -16.16 29.65
N LEU A 4 -40.34 -16.36 28.33
CA LEU A 4 -39.31 -17.01 27.52
C LEU A 4 -38.19 -15.99 27.32
N ALA A 5 -37.04 -16.24 27.96
CA ALA A 5 -35.83 -15.46 27.76
C ALA A 5 -35.25 -15.81 26.37
N ILE A 6 -35.42 -14.90 25.42
CA ILE A 6 -34.75 -14.97 24.11
C ILE A 6 -33.32 -14.48 24.33
N ILE A 7 -32.37 -15.40 24.41
CA ILE A 7 -30.94 -15.08 24.42
C ILE A 7 -30.56 -14.73 22.99
N PHE A 8 -30.41 -13.44 22.70
CA PHE A 8 -29.76 -12.96 21.49
C PHE A 8 -28.27 -13.28 21.58
N ALA A 9 -27.83 -14.37 20.97
CA ALA A 9 -26.42 -14.60 20.71
C ALA A 9 -25.99 -13.63 19.61
N SER A 10 -25.45 -12.49 20.01
CA SER A 10 -24.75 -11.55 19.14
C SER A 10 -23.52 -12.26 18.54
N ASN A 11 -23.69 -12.97 17.43
CA ASN A 11 -22.58 -13.48 16.64
C ASN A 11 -21.99 -12.31 15.85
N CYS A 12 -21.43 -11.32 16.55
CA CYS A 12 -20.48 -10.40 15.96
C CYS A 12 -19.24 -11.23 15.64
N SER A 13 -19.13 -11.76 14.41
CA SER A 13 -17.90 -12.41 13.99
C SER A 13 -16.79 -11.38 14.14
N ARG A 14 -15.83 -11.64 15.02
CA ARG A 14 -14.66 -10.79 15.18
C ARG A 14 -13.93 -10.81 13.84
N ILE A 15 -13.87 -9.67 13.16
CA ILE A 15 -13.06 -9.54 11.94
C ILE A 15 -11.63 -9.86 12.37
N PRO A 16 -10.97 -10.86 11.77
CA PRO A 16 -9.59 -11.17 12.11
C PRO A 16 -8.74 -9.94 11.80
N GLU A 17 -8.00 -9.47 12.81
CA GLU A 17 -7.06 -8.37 12.64
C GLU A 17 -5.93 -8.83 11.73
N ASN A 18 -5.72 -8.12 10.64
CA ASN A 18 -4.59 -8.36 9.76
C ASN A 18 -3.41 -7.52 10.28
N ASN A 19 -2.40 -8.23 10.80
CA ASN A 19 -1.18 -7.63 11.33
C ASN A 19 0.01 -7.87 10.38
N ASP A 20 -0.24 -7.98 9.07
CA ASP A 20 0.83 -8.16 8.09
C ASP A 20 1.83 -7.01 8.19
N PRO A 21 3.14 -7.30 8.25
CA PRO A 21 4.15 -6.27 8.43
C PRO A 21 4.20 -5.27 7.26
N VAL A 22 3.62 -5.57 6.08
CA VAL A 22 3.52 -4.62 4.96
C VAL A 22 2.65 -3.41 5.27
N ILE A 23 1.72 -3.54 6.23
CA ILE A 23 0.80 -2.47 6.63
C ILE A 23 1.59 -1.22 7.05
N GLY A 24 1.12 -0.05 6.62
CA GLY A 24 1.79 1.23 6.83
C GLY A 24 2.01 2.01 5.54
N ILE A 25 2.80 3.07 5.65
CA ILE A 25 3.09 3.98 4.54
C ILE A 25 4.46 3.65 3.96
N TRP A 26 4.51 3.57 2.65
CA TRP A 26 5.73 3.44 1.88
C TRP A 26 5.78 4.56 0.86
N SER A 27 6.95 5.12 0.60
CA SER A 27 7.08 6.18 -0.38
C SER A 27 8.35 6.11 -1.21
N ARG A 28 8.28 6.76 -2.36
CA ARG A 28 9.42 7.01 -3.24
C ARG A 28 9.40 8.46 -3.68
N VAL A 29 10.57 9.08 -3.75
CA VAL A 29 10.74 10.42 -4.29
C VAL A 29 11.71 10.36 -5.46
N GLU A 30 11.29 10.88 -6.60
CA GLU A 30 12.09 10.98 -7.80
C GLU A 30 12.20 12.44 -8.22
N THR A 31 13.40 12.89 -8.59
CA THR A 31 13.63 14.26 -9.09
C THR A 31 13.99 14.20 -10.57
N GLN A 32 13.15 14.80 -11.41
CA GLN A 32 13.33 14.83 -12.86
C GLN A 32 13.74 16.25 -13.29
N ASN A 33 14.73 16.36 -14.17
CA ASN A 33 15.12 17.65 -14.77
C ASN A 33 14.26 17.88 -16.01
N ILE A 34 13.40 18.90 -16.01
CA ILE A 34 12.48 19.17 -17.11
C ILE A 34 13.11 20.10 -18.17
N SER A 35 14.14 20.88 -17.81
CA SER A 35 14.93 21.76 -18.71
C SER A 35 16.09 22.44 -17.96
N ASP A 36 16.84 23.33 -18.63
CA ASP A 36 17.94 24.14 -18.08
C ASP A 36 17.57 25.03 -16.87
N ALA A 37 16.27 25.18 -16.54
CA ALA A 37 15.82 26.05 -15.45
C ALA A 37 14.81 25.41 -14.47
N GLY A 38 14.42 24.14 -14.64
CA GLY A 38 13.31 23.55 -13.87
C GLY A 38 13.57 22.11 -13.40
N LYS A 39 13.40 21.88 -12.09
CA LYS A 39 13.36 20.54 -11.47
C LYS A 39 11.91 20.20 -11.11
N GLN A 40 11.47 19.01 -11.48
CA GLN A 40 10.25 18.38 -10.99
C GLN A 40 10.59 17.42 -9.88
N THR A 41 9.74 17.36 -8.85
CA THR A 41 9.82 16.30 -7.84
C THR A 41 8.52 15.52 -7.91
N ILE A 42 8.61 14.24 -8.26
CA ILE A 42 7.51 13.30 -8.20
C ILE A 42 7.64 12.54 -6.88
N ARG A 43 6.54 12.46 -6.12
CA ARG A 43 6.48 11.62 -4.92
C ARG A 43 5.31 10.66 -5.04
N GLU A 44 5.57 9.41 -4.77
CA GLU A 44 4.57 8.34 -4.78
C GLU A 44 4.45 7.75 -3.39
N GLU A 45 3.23 7.43 -2.98
CA GLU A 45 2.94 6.77 -1.70
C GLU A 45 2.09 5.53 -1.92
N TRP A 46 2.40 4.47 -1.18
CA TRP A 46 1.61 3.26 -1.05
C TRP A 46 1.25 3.07 0.42
N ILE A 47 -0.03 3.22 0.72
CA ILE A 47 -0.57 3.15 2.08
C ILE A 47 -1.33 1.84 2.21
N PHE A 48 -0.71 0.81 2.78
CA PHE A 48 -1.30 -0.50 3.00
C PHE A 48 -2.18 -0.47 4.26
N ASN A 49 -3.42 -0.95 4.16
CA ASN A 49 -4.32 -1.14 5.31
C ASN A 49 -4.58 -2.63 5.57
N ASP A 50 -5.23 -2.93 6.69
CA ASP A 50 -5.53 -4.27 7.20
C ASP A 50 -6.60 -5.04 6.39
N ALA A 51 -7.31 -4.39 5.46
CA ALA A 51 -8.42 -4.96 4.71
C ALA A 51 -8.06 -5.52 3.32
N TYR A 52 -6.78 -5.84 3.07
CA TYR A 52 -6.27 -6.23 1.73
C TYR A 52 -6.48 -5.15 0.66
N LEU A 53 -6.69 -3.92 1.12
CA LEU A 53 -6.78 -2.72 0.31
C LEU A 53 -5.66 -1.78 0.73
N GLY A 54 -5.40 -0.80 -0.11
CA GLY A 54 -4.50 0.29 0.19
C GLY A 54 -4.84 1.50 -0.63
N ARG A 55 -4.09 2.57 -0.43
CA ARG A 55 -4.24 3.80 -1.18
C ARG A 55 -2.93 4.20 -1.82
N TYR A 56 -2.99 4.44 -3.12
CA TYR A 56 -1.90 4.98 -3.90
C TYR A 56 -2.11 6.48 -4.11
N HIS A 57 -1.07 7.25 -3.83
CA HIS A 57 -1.00 8.66 -4.17
C HIS A 57 0.20 8.93 -5.08
N ARG A 58 0.00 9.82 -6.05
CA ARG A 58 1.08 10.43 -6.83
C ARG A 58 1.00 11.93 -6.74
N TYR A 59 2.09 12.55 -6.32
CA TYR A 59 2.26 13.97 -6.21
C TYR A 59 3.29 14.47 -7.24
N ASN A 60 3.02 15.66 -7.77
CA ASN A 60 3.94 16.42 -8.58
C ASN A 60 4.17 17.78 -7.92
N GLY A 61 5.34 17.94 -7.31
CA GLY A 61 5.62 19.03 -6.38
C GLY A 61 4.64 18.98 -5.19
N SER A 62 3.89 20.05 -4.99
CA SER A 62 2.83 20.13 -3.97
C SER A 62 1.44 19.70 -4.47
N GLY A 63 1.30 19.34 -5.75
CA GLY A 63 0.02 18.97 -6.35
C GLY A 63 -0.23 17.46 -6.30
N LEU A 64 -1.40 17.03 -5.85
CA LEU A 64 -1.86 15.64 -5.94
C LEU A 64 -2.39 15.36 -7.36
N GLU A 65 -1.72 14.50 -8.11
CA GLU A 65 -2.11 14.13 -9.48
C GLU A 65 -3.01 12.90 -9.51
N ILE A 66 -2.67 11.87 -8.73
CA ILE A 66 -3.40 10.60 -8.70
C ILE A 66 -3.71 10.25 -7.26
N LYS A 67 -4.95 9.84 -7.02
CA LYS A 67 -5.39 9.21 -5.78
C LYS A 67 -6.36 8.08 -6.13
N THR A 68 -5.94 6.86 -5.90
CA THR A 68 -6.78 5.67 -6.10
C THR A 68 -6.56 4.67 -5.01
N ASP A 69 -7.53 3.79 -4.79
CA ASP A 69 -7.32 2.62 -3.98
C ASP A 69 -6.66 1.51 -4.83
N PHE A 70 -5.90 0.64 -4.17
CA PHE A 70 -5.30 -0.56 -4.75
C PHE A 70 -5.70 -1.78 -3.92
N GLY A 71 -5.72 -2.95 -4.55
CA GLY A 71 -5.82 -4.23 -3.84
C GLY A 71 -4.44 -4.84 -3.65
N TRP A 72 -4.25 -5.58 -2.58
CA TRP A 72 -3.01 -6.32 -2.36
C TRP A 72 -3.26 -7.71 -1.77
N GLU A 73 -2.38 -8.64 -2.10
CA GLU A 73 -2.38 -10.00 -1.57
C GLU A 73 -0.93 -10.45 -1.35
N GLN A 74 -0.71 -11.30 -0.33
CA GLN A 74 0.59 -11.89 -0.04
C GLN A 74 0.53 -13.39 -0.31
N VAL A 75 1.51 -13.90 -1.05
CA VAL A 75 1.72 -15.33 -1.27
C VAL A 75 3.21 -15.63 -1.16
N ASP A 76 3.59 -16.50 -0.24
CA ASP A 76 4.97 -16.96 -0.03
C ASP A 76 6.00 -15.82 0.10
N GLY A 77 5.64 -14.74 0.82
CA GLY A 77 6.51 -13.58 1.03
C GLY A 77 6.51 -12.54 -0.10
N ILE A 78 5.75 -12.81 -1.18
CA ILE A 78 5.62 -11.89 -2.32
C ILE A 78 4.26 -11.20 -2.26
N TYR A 79 4.28 -9.88 -2.23
CA TYR A 79 3.12 -9.02 -2.30
C TYR A 79 2.79 -8.68 -3.75
N THR A 80 1.54 -8.90 -4.15
CA THR A 80 1.03 -8.44 -5.45
C THR A 80 0.16 -7.21 -5.24
N ILE A 81 0.54 -6.08 -5.82
CA ILE A 81 -0.21 -4.82 -5.77
C ILE A 81 -0.94 -4.62 -7.10
N LYS A 82 -2.27 -4.44 -7.05
CA LYS A 82 -3.12 -4.27 -8.22
C LYS A 82 -3.85 -2.94 -8.14
N TYR A 83 -3.91 -2.20 -9.24
CA TYR A 83 -4.54 -0.87 -9.30
C TYR A 83 -5.79 -0.87 -10.18
N PRO A 84 -6.96 -1.31 -9.68
CA PRO A 84 -8.19 -1.24 -10.43
C PRO A 84 -8.45 0.19 -10.95
N GLY A 85 -8.68 0.32 -12.26
CA GLY A 85 -9.00 1.61 -12.88
C GLY A 85 -7.80 2.45 -13.30
N LEU A 86 -6.57 2.02 -13.03
CA LEU A 86 -5.36 2.60 -13.64
C LEU A 86 -4.80 1.66 -14.70
N ASP A 87 -4.34 2.22 -15.82
CA ASP A 87 -3.60 1.51 -16.86
C ASP A 87 -2.10 1.47 -16.51
N ILE A 88 -1.78 0.87 -15.36
CA ILE A 88 -0.40 0.66 -14.89
C ILE A 88 -0.19 -0.82 -14.53
N PRO A 89 1.05 -1.35 -14.67
CA PRO A 89 1.35 -2.72 -14.32
C PRO A 89 1.12 -3.01 -12.83
N ASN A 90 0.81 -4.27 -12.52
CA ASN A 90 0.88 -4.76 -11.15
C ASN A 90 2.34 -4.81 -10.69
N HIS A 91 2.56 -4.59 -9.40
CA HIS A 91 3.87 -4.81 -8.78
C HIS A 91 3.92 -6.15 -8.08
N TYR A 92 5.08 -6.77 -8.08
CA TYR A 92 5.35 -8.03 -7.40
C TYR A 92 6.57 -7.86 -6.51
N VAL A 93 6.34 -7.49 -5.26
CA VAL A 93 7.41 -7.03 -4.36
C VAL A 93 7.62 -7.95 -3.17
N SER A 94 8.85 -8.04 -2.68
CA SER A 94 9.18 -8.55 -1.35
C SER A 94 9.56 -7.40 -0.42
N MET A 95 9.38 -7.62 0.88
CA MET A 95 9.96 -6.72 1.88
C MET A 95 11.40 -7.13 2.15
N GLU A 96 12.31 -6.17 2.02
CA GLU A 96 13.74 -6.36 2.29
C GLU A 96 14.20 -5.40 3.39
N GLU A 97 15.01 -5.90 4.33
CA GLU A 97 15.63 -5.09 5.37
C GLU A 97 17.09 -4.81 5.01
N THR A 98 17.46 -3.54 5.06
CA THR A 98 18.81 -3.05 4.74
C THR A 98 19.36 -2.21 5.90
N ALA A 99 20.64 -1.84 5.83
CA ALA A 99 21.23 -0.93 6.81
C ALA A 99 20.57 0.47 6.83
N GLU A 100 19.88 0.85 5.73
CA GLU A 100 19.23 2.15 5.56
C GLU A 100 17.73 2.11 5.92
N GLY A 101 17.18 0.92 6.20
CA GLY A 101 15.78 0.71 6.56
C GLY A 101 15.13 -0.43 5.76
N VAL A 102 13.80 -0.48 5.83
CA VAL A 102 12.99 -1.49 5.14
C VAL A 102 12.49 -0.94 3.80
N MET A 103 12.51 -1.76 2.76
CA MET A 103 12.07 -1.39 1.42
C MET A 103 11.17 -2.45 0.78
N LEU A 104 10.34 -2.03 -0.17
CA LEU A 104 9.66 -2.92 -1.11
C LEU A 104 10.52 -3.06 -2.36
N GLN A 105 10.98 -4.27 -2.64
CA GLN A 105 11.84 -4.57 -3.78
C GLN A 105 11.09 -5.43 -4.80
N GLU A 106 11.15 -5.06 -6.07
CA GLU A 106 10.62 -5.82 -7.20
C GLU A 106 11.48 -7.05 -7.49
N ARG A 107 10.91 -8.00 -8.25
CA ARG A 107 11.61 -9.23 -8.66
C ARG A 107 12.86 -9.00 -9.51
N ASP A 108 12.95 -7.86 -10.19
CA ASP A 108 14.11 -7.48 -11.00
C ASP A 108 15.21 -6.77 -10.18
N GLY A 109 14.99 -6.60 -8.87
CA GLY A 109 15.90 -5.94 -7.95
C GLY A 109 15.68 -4.42 -7.83
N ASN A 110 14.74 -3.84 -8.58
CA ASN A 110 14.42 -2.42 -8.46
C ASN A 110 13.68 -2.14 -7.15
N VAL A 111 13.99 -1.01 -6.52
CA VAL A 111 13.25 -0.57 -5.33
C VAL A 111 11.98 0.16 -5.76
N LEU A 112 10.83 -0.35 -5.31
CA LEU A 112 9.54 0.30 -5.52
C LEU A 112 9.39 1.49 -4.56
N ALA A 113 9.61 1.26 -3.27
CA ALA A 113 9.40 2.26 -2.22
C ALA A 113 10.17 1.91 -0.93
N HIS A 114 10.45 2.93 -0.12
CA HIS A 114 11.01 2.79 1.21
C HIS A 114 9.94 2.99 2.27
N ARG A 115 10.12 2.36 3.44
CA ARG A 115 9.22 2.54 4.57
C ARG A 115 9.34 3.97 5.11
N GLU A 116 8.22 4.59 5.49
CA GLU A 116 8.19 5.85 6.25
C GLU A 116 8.37 5.67 7.75
#